data_AF-A0A183D459-F1
#
_entry.id   AF-A0A183D459-F1
#
_cell.length_a   1.000
_cell.length_b   1.000
_cell.length_c   1.000
_cell.angle_alpha   90.00
_cell.angle_beta   90.00
_cell.angle_gamma   90.00
#
_symmetry.space_group_name_H-M   'P 1'
#
loop_
_entity.id
_entity.type
_entity.pdbx_description
1 polymer ?
#
loop_
_entity_poly.entity_id
_entity_poly.type
_entity_poly.pdbx_seq_one_letter_code
_entity_poly.pdbx_strand_id
1 'polypeptide(L)'
;MGALQSRVREWALQLLLGSRAECRTNALRACLLASDVASEGAQSIIKLVATSLIANDCMTDGVQLLFLIGHGNDACRYLQAHGFWSKSFHFAKP
;
A
#
# COMPACT_ATOMS: atom_id res chain seq x y z
N MET A 1 -17.21 8.16 12.68
CA MET A 1 -16.66 8.00 11.32
C MET A 1 -15.63 9.07 10.93
N GLY A 2 -15.65 10.31 11.46
CA GLY A 2 -14.70 11.37 11.04
C GLY A 2 -13.25 11.29 11.57
N ALA A 3 -12.99 10.69 12.74
CA ALA A 3 -11.66 10.69 13.35
C ALA A 3 -10.66 9.73 12.67
N LEU A 4 -11.15 8.65 12.06
CA LEU A 4 -10.32 7.66 11.35
C LEU A 4 -9.75 8.26 10.05
N GLN A 5 -10.56 9.07 9.35
CA GLN A 5 -10.16 9.83 8.16
C GLN A 5 -9.06 10.86 8.46
N SER A 6 -9.06 11.45 9.67
CA SER A 6 -8.02 12.41 10.09
C SER A 6 -6.66 11.74 10.30
N ARG A 7 -6.63 10.56 10.92
CA ARG A 7 -5.39 9.81 11.14
C ARG A 7 -4.77 9.27 9.86
N VAL A 8 -5.60 8.81 8.92
CA VAL A 8 -5.14 8.39 7.58
C VAL A 8 -4.53 9.57 6.83
N ARG A 9 -5.13 10.76 6.96
CA ARG A 9 -4.61 12.01 6.39
C ARG A 9 -3.24 12.37 6.98
N GLU A 10 -3.08 12.35 8.29
CA GLU A 10 -1.80 12.68 8.96
C GLU A 10 -0.68 11.70 8.60
N TRP A 11 -1.00 10.41 8.50
CA TRP A 11 -0.05 9.39 8.06
C TRP A 11 0.36 9.57 6.59
N ALA A 12 -0.60 9.85 5.72
CA ALA A 12 -0.32 10.19 4.31
C ALA A 12 0.51 11.48 4.17
N LEU A 13 0.31 12.46 5.05
CA LEU A 13 1.08 13.71 5.09
C LEU A 13 2.53 13.49 5.54
N GLN A 14 2.79 12.63 6.53
CA GLN A 14 4.16 12.29 6.92
C GLN A 14 4.89 11.48 5.83
N LEU A 15 4.17 10.61 5.11
CA LEU A 15 4.70 9.88 3.95
C LEU A 15 5.03 10.84 2.77
N LEU A 16 4.20 11.86 2.56
CA LEU A 16 4.37 12.93 1.58
C LEU A 16 5.65 13.74 1.77
N LEU A 17 6.04 13.99 3.02
CA LEU A 17 7.17 14.84 3.37
C LEU A 17 8.51 14.09 3.37
N GLY A 18 8.50 12.74 3.31
CA GLY A 18 9.67 11.92 3.64
C GLY A 18 10.47 11.23 2.52
N SER A 19 9.97 10.99 1.30
CA SER A 19 10.74 10.14 0.35
C SER A 19 10.42 10.30 -1.16
N ARG A 20 11.32 9.77 -2.00
CA ARG A 20 11.50 9.90 -3.47
C ARG A 20 10.22 10.12 -4.28
N ALA A 21 10.26 11.12 -5.18
CA ALA A 21 9.10 11.73 -5.85
C ALA A 21 8.23 10.79 -6.70
N GLU A 22 8.77 9.69 -7.20
CA GLU A 22 8.08 8.84 -8.19
C GLU A 22 7.13 7.81 -7.53
N CYS A 23 7.58 7.07 -6.51
CA CYS A 23 6.74 6.13 -5.75
C CYS A 23 5.58 6.87 -5.04
N ARG A 24 5.88 8.08 -4.54
CA ARG A 24 4.96 8.93 -3.77
C ARG A 24 3.75 9.39 -4.57
N THR A 25 3.92 9.76 -5.84
CA THR A 25 2.82 10.26 -6.67
C THR A 25 1.81 9.15 -7.00
N ASN A 26 2.29 7.92 -7.22
CA ASN A 26 1.42 6.77 -7.49
C ASN A 26 0.70 6.29 -6.24
N ALA A 27 1.39 6.22 -5.10
CA ALA A 27 0.76 5.91 -3.81
C ALA A 27 -0.30 6.94 -3.42
N LEU A 28 -0.07 8.23 -3.64
CA LEU A 28 -1.06 9.30 -3.40
C LEU A 28 -2.28 9.19 -4.30
N ARG A 29 -2.09 8.86 -5.58
CA ARG A 29 -3.20 8.59 -6.50
C ARG A 29 -4.01 7.38 -6.02
N ALA A 30 -3.36 6.30 -5.58
CA ALA A 30 -4.06 5.16 -4.99
C ALA A 30 -4.84 5.54 -3.73
N CYS A 31 -4.22 6.26 -2.80
CA CYS A 31 -4.87 6.68 -1.55
C CYS A 31 -6.07 7.63 -1.78
N LEU A 32 -5.99 8.50 -2.78
CA LEU A 32 -7.08 9.41 -3.13
C LEU A 32 -8.25 8.65 -3.79
N LEU A 33 -7.94 7.63 -4.62
CA LEU A 33 -8.92 6.72 -5.22
C LEU A 33 -9.49 5.71 -4.20
N ALA A 34 -8.75 5.41 -3.12
CA ALA A 34 -9.12 4.52 -2.03
C ALA A 34 -10.08 5.12 -0.99
N SER A 35 -10.61 6.33 -1.23
CA SER A 35 -11.50 7.01 -0.28
C SER A 35 -12.77 6.21 0.11
N ASP A 36 -13.10 5.16 -0.64
CA ASP A 36 -13.96 4.05 -0.21
C ASP A 36 -13.30 2.70 -0.52
N VAL A 37 -12.37 2.27 0.33
CA VAL A 37 -11.67 0.98 0.22
C VAL A 37 -12.60 -0.24 0.24
N ALA A 38 -13.86 -0.09 0.63
CA ALA A 38 -14.86 -1.17 0.60
C ALA A 38 -15.46 -1.38 -0.79
N SER A 39 -15.34 -0.40 -1.69
CA SER A 39 -15.79 -0.51 -3.08
C SER A 39 -14.87 -1.44 -3.88
N GLU A 40 -15.44 -2.43 -4.57
CA GLU A 40 -14.70 -3.33 -5.46
C GLU A 40 -13.89 -2.57 -6.52
N GLY A 41 -14.42 -1.44 -7.01
CA GLY A 41 -13.73 -0.58 -7.97
C GLY A 41 -12.47 0.06 -7.37
N ALA A 42 -12.56 0.55 -6.14
CA ALA A 42 -11.42 1.10 -5.41
C ALA A 42 -10.38 0.01 -5.13
N GLN A 43 -10.79 -1.18 -4.69
CA GLN A 43 -9.89 -2.30 -4.44
C GLN A 43 -9.14 -2.74 -5.69
N SER A 44 -9.82 -2.79 -6.84
CA SER A 44 -9.20 -3.13 -8.13
C SER A 44 -8.12 -2.12 -8.55
N ILE A 45 -8.40 -0.83 -8.37
CA ILE A 45 -7.45 0.25 -8.65
C ILE A 45 -6.27 0.20 -7.68
N ILE A 46 -6.52 0.04 -6.38
CA ILE A 46 -5.47 -0.06 -5.36
C ILE A 46 -4.57 -1.26 -5.65
N LYS A 47 -5.14 -2.41 -6.04
CA LYS A 47 -4.38 -3.59 -6.44
C LYS A 47 -3.48 -3.32 -7.66
N LEU A 48 -4.00 -2.64 -8.68
CA LEU A 48 -3.23 -2.26 -9.86
C LEU A 48 -2.06 -1.33 -9.50
N VAL A 49 -2.30 -0.33 -8.65
CA VAL A 49 -1.22 0.58 -8.22
C VAL A 49 -0.21 -0.16 -7.35
N ALA A 50 -0.66 -1.06 -6.48
CA ALA A 50 0.21 -1.85 -5.63
C ALA A 50 1.17 -2.74 -6.44
N THR A 51 0.66 -3.44 -7.46
CA THR A 51 1.51 -4.28 -8.33
C THR A 51 2.44 -3.43 -9.19
N SER A 52 1.99 -2.26 -9.65
CA SER A 52 2.84 -1.30 -10.36
C SER A 52 3.99 -0.79 -9.48
N LEU A 53 3.72 -0.44 -8.21
CA LEU A 53 4.77 -0.02 -7.26
C LEU A 53 5.79 -1.12 -7.00
N ILE A 54 5.34 -2.37 -6.83
CA ILE A 54 6.21 -3.53 -6.66
C ILE A 54 7.11 -3.71 -7.90
N ALA A 55 6.56 -3.56 -9.10
CA ALA A 55 7.31 -3.68 -10.35
C ALA A 55 8.33 -2.54 -10.57
N ASN A 56 8.18 -1.40 -9.89
CA ASN A 56 9.07 -0.23 -9.99
C ASN A 56 10.00 -0.10 -8.75
N ASP A 57 10.33 -1.22 -8.08
CA ASP A 57 11.17 -1.26 -6.89
C ASP A 57 10.66 -0.49 -5.65
N CYS A 58 9.43 0.04 -5.70
CA CYS A 58 8.73 0.66 -4.57
C CYS A 58 8.05 -0.41 -3.69
N MET A 59 8.80 -1.45 -3.31
CA MET A 59 8.28 -2.70 -2.74
C MET A 59 7.43 -2.49 -1.49
N THR A 60 7.92 -1.69 -0.55
CA THR A 60 7.27 -1.47 0.75
C THR A 60 5.90 -0.81 0.58
N ASP A 61 5.80 0.17 -0.32
CA ASP A 61 4.56 0.94 -0.55
C ASP A 61 3.50 0.07 -1.22
N GLY A 62 3.88 -0.72 -2.24
CA GLY A 62 2.98 -1.64 -2.91
C GLY A 62 2.47 -2.75 -2.00
N VAL A 63 3.34 -3.32 -1.16
CA VAL A 63 2.95 -4.32 -0.15
C VAL A 63 1.97 -3.74 0.86
N GLN A 64 2.20 -2.52 1.37
CA GLN A 64 1.28 -1.87 2.29
C GLN A 64 -0.11 -1.63 1.67
N LEU A 65 -0.17 -1.25 0.39
CA LEU A 65 -1.46 -1.12 -0.31
C LEU A 65 -2.20 -2.45 -0.43
N LEU A 66 -1.51 -3.57 -0.68
CA LEU A 66 -2.14 -4.89 -0.70
C LEU A 66 -2.69 -5.28 0.68
N PHE A 67 -1.98 -4.97 1.77
CA PHE A 67 -2.50 -5.17 3.13
C PHE A 67 -3.74 -4.32 3.41
N LEU A 68 -3.76 -3.07 2.94
CA LEU A 68 -4.88 -2.14 3.12
C LEU A 68 -6.20 -2.69 2.53
N ILE A 69 -6.13 -3.44 1.43
CA ILE A 69 -7.29 -4.06 0.77
C ILE A 69 -7.51 -5.53 1.14
N GLY A 70 -6.88 -6.03 2.21
CA GLY A 70 -7.06 -7.41 2.67
C GLY A 70 -6.31 -8.47 1.85
N HIS A 71 -5.45 -8.07 0.91
CA HIS A 71 -4.60 -8.95 0.10
C HIS A 71 -3.22 -9.22 0.73
N GLY A 72 -3.17 -9.35 2.06
CA GLY A 72 -1.92 -9.56 2.79
C GLY A 72 -1.14 -10.82 2.39
N ASN A 73 -1.85 -11.89 1.99
CA ASN A 73 -1.20 -13.11 1.51
C ASN A 73 -0.44 -12.87 0.19
N ASP A 74 -1.05 -12.14 -0.75
CA ASP A 74 -0.41 -11.75 -2.00
C ASP A 74 0.82 -10.87 -1.71
N ALA A 75 0.69 -9.94 -0.76
CA ALA A 75 1.78 -9.08 -0.33
C ALA A 75 2.98 -9.86 0.23
N CYS A 76 2.73 -10.87 1.06
CA CYS A 76 3.75 -11.78 1.57
C CYS A 76 4.44 -12.57 0.45
N ARG A 77 3.67 -13.07 -0.53
CA ARG A 77 4.24 -13.77 -1.70
C ARG A 77 5.17 -12.88 -2.50
N TYR A 78 4.79 -11.61 -2.73
CA TYR A 78 5.68 -10.66 -3.38
C TYR A 78 6.97 -10.45 -2.57
N LEU A 79 6.87 -10.26 -1.25
CA LEU A 79 8.06 -10.10 -0.40
C LEU A 79 9.00 -11.30 -0.49
N GLN A 80 8.47 -12.52 -0.45
CA GLN A 80 9.28 -13.75 -0.57
C GLN A 80 9.93 -13.86 -1.96
N ALA A 81 9.19 -13.58 -3.02
CA ALA A 81 9.71 -13.62 -4.40
C ALA A 81 10.85 -12.62 -4.64
N HIS A 82 10.81 -11.46 -3.97
CA HIS A 82 11.87 -10.45 -4.04
C HIS A 82 12.97 -10.63 -2.96
N GLY A 83 13.01 -11.77 -2.26
CA GLY A 83 14.06 -12.08 -1.28
C GLY A 83 13.88 -11.44 0.11
N PHE A 84 12.77 -10.73 0.35
CA PHE A 84 12.44 -10.09 1.64
C PHE A 84 11.68 -11.03 2.60
N TRP A 85 12.21 -12.24 2.81
CA TRP A 85 11.60 -13.29 3.64
C TRP A 85 11.35 -12.85 5.08
N SER A 86 12.31 -12.18 5.72
CA SER A 86 12.17 -11.69 7.10
C SER A 86 11.02 -10.68 7.23
N LYS A 87 10.86 -9.78 6.24
CA LYS A 87 9.74 -8.83 6.23
C LYS A 87 8.41 -9.57 6.05
N SER A 88 8.34 -10.57 5.16
CA SER A 88 7.14 -11.39 5.00
C SER A 88 6.72 -12.04 6.32
N PHE A 89 7.66 -12.58 7.09
CA PHE A 89 7.37 -13.17 8.39
C PHE A 89 6.86 -12.14 9.40
N HIS A 90 7.44 -10.94 9.43
CA HIS A 90 6.96 -9.86 10.29
C HIS A 90 5.53 -9.42 9.97
N PHE A 91 5.17 -9.35 8.68
CA PHE A 91 3.83 -8.97 8.24
C PHE A 91 2.80 -10.12 8.32
N ALA A 92 3.25 -11.38 8.34
CA ALA A 92 2.38 -12.55 8.46
C ALA A 92 1.97 -12.87 9.91
N LYS A 93 2.57 -12.19 10.90
CA LYS A 93 2.15 -12.35 12.30
C LYS A 93 0.78 -11.66 12.51
N PRO A 94 -0.20 -12.38 13.09
CA PRO A 94 -1.53 -11.86 13.36
C PRO A 94 -1.53 -10.75 14.42
#